data_AF-A0A2D4GRD9-F1
#
_entry.id   AF-A0A2D4GRD9-F1
#
_cell.length_a   1.000
_cell.length_b   1.000
_cell.length_c   1.000
_cell.angle_alpha   90.00
_cell.angle_beta   90.00
_cell.angle_gamma   90.00
#
_symmetry.space_group_name_H-M   'P 1'
#
loop_
_entity.id
_entity.type
_entity.pdbx_description
1 polymer ?
#
loop_
_entity_poly.entity_id
_entity_poly.type
_entity_poly.pdbx_seq_one_letter_code
_entity_poly.pdbx_strand_id
1 'polypeptide(L)'
;GQALVWLQVEGNQLAQRLEASHGDSQEDWNTFTHEKIRQLIKSQRVQNKLGIVFEKEKDKTQRKDFVFVSARKREAFCQLLQLMKNRHSSQDEPDMISVFIGTWNMGSVPPSKNISSWFASKGLGKTLDEMTVSIPHDIYAFGTQENSMGDKEWVDVTRSALKDFTEIEYRLIAMQSLWNIKIAVLVKPEHENRISHVGTSSVKTGIANTLGNKGAVGVSFMFNGTSFGFVNCHLTSGNEKTAR
;
A
#
# COMPACT_ATOMS: atom_id res chain seq x y z
N GLY A 1 10.79 -32.75 11.44
CA GLY A 1 11.51 -31.65 10.78
C GLY A 1 10.59 -31.04 9.74
N GLN A 2 10.38 -29.73 9.77
CA GLN A 2 9.72 -29.06 8.64
C GLN A 2 10.72 -28.98 7.50
N ALA A 3 10.38 -29.56 6.36
CA ALA A 3 11.10 -29.30 5.10
C ALA A 3 11.13 -27.79 4.87
N LEU A 4 12.31 -27.22 4.65
CA LEU A 4 12.43 -25.82 4.24
C LEU A 4 11.79 -25.69 2.86
N VAL A 5 10.88 -24.74 2.72
CA VAL A 5 10.16 -24.49 1.46
C VAL A 5 10.66 -23.18 0.89
N TRP A 6 11.29 -23.23 -0.28
CA TRP A 6 11.69 -22.04 -1.01
C TRP A 6 10.58 -21.65 -1.98
N LEU A 7 10.26 -20.37 -2.02
CA LEU A 7 9.29 -19.77 -2.94
C LEU A 7 9.95 -18.63 -3.69
N GLN A 8 9.83 -18.65 -5.01
CA GLN A 8 10.38 -17.62 -5.88
C GLN A 8 9.40 -17.27 -6.99
N VAL A 9 9.30 -15.99 -7.29
CA VAL A 9 8.53 -15.48 -8.43
C VAL A 9 9.47 -15.41 -9.64
N GLU A 10 9.14 -16.12 -10.71
CA GLU A 10 9.94 -16.21 -11.93
C GLU A 10 9.07 -15.95 -13.16
N GLY A 11 9.27 -14.80 -13.81
CA GLY A 11 8.43 -14.39 -14.94
C GLY A 11 6.95 -14.35 -14.54
N ASN A 12 6.13 -15.20 -15.17
CA ASN A 12 4.69 -15.34 -14.91
C ASN A 12 4.33 -16.54 -14.00
N GLN A 13 5.32 -17.15 -13.34
CA GLN A 13 5.13 -18.34 -12.51
C GLN A 13 5.63 -18.14 -11.08
N LEU A 14 5.00 -18.87 -10.16
CA LEU A 14 5.49 -19.10 -8.81
C LEU A 14 6.16 -20.48 -8.75
N ALA A 15 7.47 -20.49 -8.51
CA ALA A 15 8.25 -21.69 -8.30
C ALA A 15 8.29 -22.05 -6.80
N GLN A 16 7.96 -23.29 -6.48
CA GLN A 16 8.04 -23.86 -5.13
C GLN A 16 9.03 -25.02 -5.10
N ARG A 17 10.02 -24.95 -4.19
CA ARG A 17 10.94 -26.05 -3.89
C ARG A 17 10.70 -26.57 -2.48
N LEU A 18 10.68 -27.88 -2.33
CA LEU A 18 10.69 -28.57 -1.04
C LEU A 18 12.12 -29.11 -0.82
N GLU A 19 12.78 -28.76 0.28
CA GLU A 19 14.00 -29.48 0.67
C GLU A 19 13.62 -30.85 1.23
N ALA A 20 14.03 -31.90 0.53
CA ALA A 20 13.90 -33.27 1.01
C ALA A 20 14.82 -33.48 2.22
N SER A 21 14.31 -34.12 3.27
CA SER A 21 15.05 -34.24 4.53
C SER A 21 16.30 -35.13 4.47
N HIS A 22 16.51 -35.95 3.44
CA HIS A 22 17.70 -36.79 3.32
C HIS A 22 18.02 -37.08 1.84
N GLY A 23 19.18 -36.59 1.38
CA GLY A 23 20.14 -37.34 0.56
C GLY A 23 19.86 -37.65 -0.92
N ASP A 24 18.63 -37.59 -1.45
CA ASP A 24 18.40 -37.93 -2.86
C ASP A 24 18.20 -36.70 -3.75
N SER A 25 19.09 -36.58 -4.73
CA SER A 25 19.18 -35.53 -5.72
C SER A 25 18.19 -35.75 -6.86
N GLN A 26 16.98 -35.21 -6.70
CA GLN A 26 16.15 -34.79 -7.84
C GLN A 26 15.45 -33.49 -7.49
N GLU A 27 15.83 -32.41 -8.17
CA GLU A 27 15.38 -31.04 -7.91
C GLU A 27 13.96 -30.81 -8.47
N ASP A 28 12.94 -31.36 -7.82
CA ASP A 28 11.55 -31.19 -8.28
C ASP A 28 10.97 -29.85 -7.84
N TRP A 29 11.01 -28.88 -8.76
CA TRP A 29 10.26 -27.64 -8.65
C TRP A 29 8.80 -27.86 -9.03
N ASN A 30 7.89 -27.51 -8.12
CA ASN A 30 6.48 -27.36 -8.47
C ASN A 30 6.26 -25.92 -8.93
N THR A 31 5.88 -25.71 -10.18
CA THR A 31 5.55 -24.38 -10.71
C THR A 31 4.04 -24.17 -10.80
N PHE A 32 3.60 -22.97 -10.43
CA PHE A 32 2.21 -22.53 -10.50
C PHE A 32 2.13 -21.28 -11.35
N THR A 33 1.34 -21.29 -12.42
CA THR A 33 1.06 -20.07 -13.19
C THR A 33 0.25 -19.09 -12.35
N HIS A 34 0.45 -17.78 -12.57
CA HIS A 34 -0.23 -16.73 -11.80
C HIS A 34 -1.76 -16.84 -11.83
N GLU A 35 -2.34 -17.33 -12.91
CA GLU A 35 -3.79 -17.56 -13.07
C GLU A 35 -4.35 -18.56 -12.05
N LYS A 36 -3.56 -19.57 -11.68
CA LYS A 36 -3.96 -20.57 -10.69
C LYS A 36 -3.94 -20.03 -9.26
N ILE A 37 -3.40 -18.82 -9.02
CA ILE A 37 -3.29 -18.23 -7.68
C ILE A 37 -4.54 -17.40 -7.39
N ARG A 38 -5.46 -17.99 -6.62
CA ARG A 38 -6.75 -17.39 -6.30
C ARG A 38 -6.70 -16.43 -5.13
N GLN A 39 -6.03 -16.82 -4.04
CA GLN A 39 -6.06 -16.02 -2.80
C GLN A 39 -4.77 -16.10 -2.00
N LEU A 40 -4.41 -14.96 -1.40
CA LEU A 40 -3.37 -14.84 -0.38
C LEU A 40 -4.01 -14.60 1.00
N ILE A 41 -3.72 -15.48 1.95
CA ILE A 41 -4.29 -15.45 3.30
C ILE A 41 -3.17 -15.20 4.32
N LYS A 42 -3.07 -13.96 4.79
CA LYS A 42 -2.10 -13.56 5.82
C LYS A 42 -2.56 -14.07 7.19
N SER A 43 -1.72 -14.80 7.90
CA SER A 43 -2.05 -15.29 9.25
C SER A 43 -2.02 -14.16 10.27
N GLN A 44 -3.10 -14.01 11.05
CA GLN A 44 -3.19 -13.02 12.13
C GLN A 44 -2.42 -13.45 13.39
N ARG A 45 -2.28 -14.78 13.61
CA ARG A 45 -1.60 -15.34 14.79
C ARG A 45 -0.09 -15.48 14.60
N VAL A 46 0.33 -15.78 13.37
CA VAL A 46 1.73 -16.09 13.02
C VAL A 46 2.14 -15.16 11.90
N GLN A 47 2.76 -14.03 12.24
CA GLN A 47 2.95 -12.89 11.33
C GLN A 47 3.77 -13.19 10.06
N ASN A 48 4.67 -14.18 10.14
CA ASN A 48 5.48 -14.67 9.01
C ASN A 48 4.84 -15.83 8.23
N LYS A 49 3.58 -16.20 8.51
CA LYS A 49 2.87 -17.28 7.81
C LYS A 49 1.90 -16.74 6.75
N LEU A 50 1.92 -17.35 5.57
CA LEU A 50 1.03 -17.07 4.44
C LEU A 50 0.38 -18.36 3.95
N GLY A 51 -0.94 -18.38 3.87
CA GLY A 51 -1.66 -19.39 3.09
C GLY A 51 -1.82 -18.91 1.65
N ILE A 52 -1.56 -19.77 0.67
CA ILE A 52 -1.86 -19.53 -0.73
C ILE A 52 -2.89 -20.56 -1.17
N VAL A 53 -3.99 -20.08 -1.76
CA VAL A 53 -5.04 -20.92 -2.34
C VAL A 53 -4.82 -21.00 -3.84
N PHE A 54 -4.56 -22.22 -4.31
CA PHE A 54 -4.40 -22.55 -5.72
C PHE A 54 -5.66 -23.20 -6.27
N GLU A 55 -6.00 -22.87 -7.50
CA GLU A 55 -7.02 -23.57 -8.28
C GLU A 55 -6.45 -24.86 -8.88
N LYS A 56 -7.25 -25.93 -8.81
CA LYS A 56 -7.07 -27.20 -9.51
C LYS A 56 -8.22 -27.40 -10.49
N GLU A 57 -8.08 -28.41 -11.34
CA GLU A 57 -9.15 -28.85 -12.23
C GLU A 57 -10.47 -29.13 -11.48
N LYS A 58 -11.60 -28.87 -12.16
CA LYS A 58 -12.98 -29.12 -11.69
C LYS A 58 -13.36 -28.30 -10.43
N ASP A 59 -13.02 -27.01 -10.41
CA ASP A 59 -13.33 -26.06 -9.31
C ASP A 59 -12.84 -26.49 -7.92
N LYS A 60 -11.88 -27.41 -7.87
CA LYS A 60 -11.26 -27.82 -6.60
C LYS A 60 -10.16 -26.82 -6.25
N THR A 61 -10.10 -26.42 -4.99
CA THR A 61 -9.02 -25.56 -4.49
C THR A 61 -8.04 -26.36 -3.63
N GLN A 62 -6.76 -26.06 -3.71
CA GLN A 62 -5.74 -26.54 -2.78
C GLN A 62 -5.13 -25.36 -2.03
N ARG A 63 -5.21 -25.38 -0.70
CA ARG A 63 -4.48 -24.46 0.16
C ARG A 63 -3.10 -25.04 0.50
N LYS A 64 -2.05 -24.24 0.36
CA LYS A 64 -0.72 -24.52 0.90
C LYS A 64 -0.31 -23.39 1.84
N ASP A 65 0.22 -23.76 3.01
CA ASP A 65 0.70 -22.79 4.00
C ASP A 65 2.23 -22.73 3.95
N PHE A 66 2.77 -21.51 3.99
CA PHE A 66 4.19 -21.21 3.92
C PHE A 66 4.60 -20.36 5.11
N VAL A 67 5.77 -20.65 5.68
CA VAL A 67 6.36 -19.89 6.78
C VAL A 67 7.63 -19.24 6.27
N PHE A 68 7.68 -17.91 6.34
CA PHE A 68 8.80 -17.10 5.89
C PHE A 68 9.78 -16.86 7.04
N VAL A 69 11.03 -16.58 6.72
CA VAL A 69 12.05 -16.22 7.72
C VAL A 69 11.67 -14.99 8.56
N SER A 70 10.82 -14.10 8.01
CA SER A 70 10.28 -12.96 8.75
C SER A 70 8.95 -12.47 8.15
N ALA A 71 8.19 -11.71 8.94
CA ALA A 71 6.99 -11.03 8.46
C ALA A 71 7.32 -10.05 7.32
N ARG A 72 8.51 -9.42 7.37
CA ARG A 72 9.01 -8.52 6.31
C ARG A 72 9.18 -9.25 4.98
N LYS A 73 9.84 -10.42 4.99
CA LYS A 73 9.99 -11.25 3.77
C LYS A 73 8.65 -11.79 3.25
N ARG A 74 7.70 -12.10 4.15
CA ARG A 74 6.33 -12.46 3.74
C ARG A 74 5.64 -11.32 2.99
N GLU A 75 5.69 -10.09 3.51
CA GLU A 75 5.10 -8.93 2.83
C GLU A 75 5.77 -8.68 1.49
N ALA A 76 7.10 -8.78 1.45
CA ALA A 76 7.88 -8.63 0.23
C ALA A 76 7.42 -9.60 -0.87
N PHE A 77 7.28 -10.87 -0.51
CA PHE A 77 6.78 -11.91 -1.39
C PHE A 77 5.35 -11.64 -1.89
N CYS A 78 4.45 -11.17 -1.01
CA CYS A 78 3.08 -10.83 -1.42
C CYS A 78 3.06 -9.73 -2.49
N GLN A 79 3.88 -8.69 -2.31
CA GLN A 79 3.96 -7.57 -3.27
C GLN A 79 4.57 -8.00 -4.60
N LEU A 80 5.61 -8.84 -4.58
CA LEU A 80 6.19 -9.42 -5.80
C LEU A 80 5.17 -10.29 -6.56
N LEU A 81 4.40 -11.09 -5.83
CA LEU A 81 3.36 -11.92 -6.43
C LEU A 81 2.22 -11.07 -7.02
N GLN A 82 1.82 -10.00 -6.34
CA GLN A 82 0.87 -9.02 -6.86
C GLN A 82 1.40 -8.36 -8.14
N LEU A 83 2.66 -7.92 -8.15
CA LEU A 83 3.30 -7.34 -9.33
C LEU A 83 3.33 -8.32 -10.51
N MET A 84 3.66 -9.59 -10.26
CA MET A 84 3.59 -10.65 -11.27
C MET A 84 2.17 -10.80 -11.82
N LYS A 85 1.17 -10.90 -10.95
CA LYS A 85 -0.24 -11.01 -11.36
C LYS A 85 -0.64 -9.81 -12.22
N ASN A 86 -0.35 -8.59 -11.79
CA ASN A 86 -0.74 -7.38 -12.50
C ASN A 86 -0.02 -7.24 -13.86
N ARG A 87 1.25 -7.67 -13.95
CA ARG A 87 2.02 -7.62 -15.21
C ARG A 87 1.57 -8.66 -16.25
N HIS A 88 1.17 -9.84 -15.79
CA HIS A 88 0.92 -10.99 -16.67
C HIS A 88 -0.57 -11.35 -16.80
N SER A 89 -1.46 -10.72 -16.03
CA SER A 89 -2.90 -10.88 -16.18
C SER A 89 -3.36 -10.44 -17.56
N SER A 90 -4.17 -11.28 -18.19
CA SER A 90 -4.95 -10.93 -19.37
C SER A 90 -6.25 -10.19 -19.03
N GLN A 91 -6.57 -10.02 -17.74
CA GLN A 91 -7.75 -9.29 -17.30
C GLN A 91 -7.51 -7.79 -17.33
N ASP A 92 -8.53 -7.06 -17.78
CA ASP A 92 -8.52 -5.59 -17.82
C ASP A 92 -8.57 -4.96 -16.41
N GLU A 93 -8.98 -5.71 -15.39
CA GLU A 93 -9.12 -5.23 -14.01
C GLU A 93 -8.11 -5.88 -13.06
N PRO A 94 -7.46 -5.11 -12.17
CA PRO A 94 -6.58 -5.66 -11.15
C PRO A 94 -7.37 -6.28 -9.98
N ASP A 95 -7.07 -7.54 -9.66
CA ASP A 95 -7.61 -8.24 -8.47
C ASP A 95 -7.19 -7.59 -7.13
N MET A 96 -6.00 -6.97 -7.12
CA MET A 96 -5.40 -6.37 -5.93
C MET A 96 -4.64 -5.11 -6.31
N ILE A 97 -4.77 -4.10 -5.46
CA ILE A 97 -4.01 -2.86 -5.55
C ILE A 97 -3.21 -2.63 -4.27
N SER A 98 -2.11 -1.89 -4.39
CA SER A 98 -1.31 -1.42 -3.27
C SER A 98 -1.61 0.06 -3.00
N VAL A 99 -1.88 0.38 -1.74
CA VAL A 99 -2.18 1.76 -1.30
C VAL A 99 -1.15 2.21 -0.27
N PHE A 100 -0.54 3.38 -0.49
CA PHE A 100 0.29 4.08 0.47
C PHE A 100 -0.52 5.12 1.23
N ILE A 101 -0.29 5.21 2.55
CA ILE A 101 -0.87 6.25 3.40
C ILE A 101 0.26 6.88 4.22
N GLY A 102 0.50 8.16 4.00
CA GLY A 102 1.44 8.96 4.76
C GLY A 102 0.71 10.00 5.59
N THR A 103 1.11 10.17 6.86
CA THR A 103 0.72 11.33 7.68
C THR A 103 1.96 12.08 8.18
N TRP A 104 1.96 13.41 8.07
CA TRP A 104 3.05 14.24 8.57
C TRP A 104 2.55 15.59 9.10
N ASN A 105 2.78 15.85 10.39
CA ASN A 105 2.71 17.21 10.94
C ASN A 105 4.01 17.94 10.57
N MET A 106 3.92 18.95 9.72
CA MET A 106 5.06 19.67 9.14
C MET A 106 5.59 20.80 10.02
N GLY A 107 4.97 21.06 11.18
CA GLY A 107 5.42 22.09 12.11
C GLY A 107 5.45 23.50 11.51
N SER A 108 4.60 23.77 10.51
CA SER A 108 4.54 25.04 9.76
C SER A 108 5.79 25.38 8.94
N VAL A 109 6.70 24.42 8.74
CA VAL A 109 7.92 24.58 7.93
C VAL A 109 7.79 23.76 6.63
N PRO A 110 8.12 24.35 5.46
CA PRO A 110 8.15 23.61 4.20
C PRO A 110 9.07 22.37 4.27
N PRO A 111 8.79 21.32 3.48
CA PRO A 111 9.58 20.11 3.50
C PRO A 111 10.99 20.36 2.95
N SER A 112 11.93 19.50 3.35
CA SER A 112 13.23 19.44 2.67
C SER A 112 13.05 18.93 1.23
N LYS A 113 14.07 19.11 0.38
CA LYS A 113 14.00 18.69 -1.03
C LYS A 113 13.78 17.19 -1.23
N ASN A 114 14.20 16.35 -0.29
CA ASN A 114 14.12 14.90 -0.43
C ASN A 114 13.27 14.28 0.68
N ILE A 115 12.07 13.83 0.30
CA ILE A 115 11.12 13.11 1.16
C ILE A 115 10.91 11.66 0.70
N SER A 116 11.80 11.13 -0.15
CA SER A 116 11.66 9.78 -0.73
C SER A 116 11.64 8.65 0.30
N SER A 117 12.32 8.81 1.45
CA SER A 117 12.28 7.82 2.53
C SER A 117 10.86 7.59 3.05
N TRP A 118 10.02 8.63 3.04
CA TRP A 118 8.62 8.55 3.44
C TRP A 118 7.83 7.68 2.47
N PHE A 119 7.94 7.93 1.17
CA PHE A 119 7.27 7.15 0.12
C PHE A 119 7.75 5.70 0.08
N ALA A 120 9.04 5.51 0.34
CA ALA A 120 9.71 4.22 0.38
C ALA A 120 9.44 3.42 1.68
N SER A 121 8.70 3.98 2.64
CA SER A 121 8.51 3.39 3.98
C SER A 121 9.84 2.95 4.61
N LYS A 122 10.88 3.77 4.45
CA LYS A 122 12.21 3.58 5.03
C LYS A 122 12.33 4.36 6.34
N GLY A 123 12.85 3.72 7.37
CA GLY A 123 13.01 4.31 8.69
C GLY A 123 12.94 3.26 9.79
N LEU A 124 12.20 3.56 10.85
CA LEU A 124 12.02 2.69 12.00
C LEU A 124 10.71 1.90 11.92
N GLY A 125 10.61 0.81 12.68
CA GLY A 125 9.40 -0.01 12.77
C GLY A 125 9.25 -1.01 11.61
N LYS A 126 8.00 -1.22 11.15
CA LYS A 126 7.70 -2.16 10.06
C LYS A 126 7.98 -1.50 8.70
N THR A 127 9.20 -1.65 8.21
CA THR A 127 9.65 -1.11 6.91
C THR A 127 9.48 -2.08 5.75
N LEU A 128 9.49 -1.55 4.53
CA LEU A 128 9.51 -2.36 3.31
C LEU A 128 10.85 -3.08 3.13
N ASP A 129 10.83 -4.24 2.48
CA ASP A 129 12.05 -4.96 2.08
C ASP A 129 12.76 -4.22 0.93
N GLU A 130 14.07 -4.37 0.84
CA GLU A 130 14.89 -3.73 -0.20
C GLU A 130 14.44 -4.09 -1.61
N MET A 131 13.95 -5.31 -1.84
CA MET A 131 13.45 -5.73 -3.16
C MET A 131 12.12 -5.08 -3.53
N THR A 132 11.34 -4.68 -2.53
CA THR A 132 10.00 -4.12 -2.74
C THR A 132 9.93 -2.62 -2.71
N VAL A 133 10.98 -1.97 -2.23
CA VAL A 133 11.01 -0.52 -2.10
C VAL A 133 10.98 0.21 -3.44
N SER A 134 11.34 -0.49 -4.52
CA SER A 134 11.26 -0.02 -5.90
C SER A 134 9.90 -0.27 -6.55
N ILE A 135 8.98 -1.00 -5.90
CA ILE A 135 7.66 -1.29 -6.46
C ILE A 135 6.73 -0.11 -6.16
N PRO A 136 6.30 0.65 -7.18
CA PRO A 136 5.41 1.79 -6.97
C PRO A 136 4.00 1.34 -6.55
N HIS A 137 3.43 2.01 -5.54
CA HIS A 137 2.05 1.77 -5.11
C HIS A 137 1.05 2.32 -6.14
N ASP A 138 -0.13 1.72 -6.23
CA ASP A 138 -1.14 2.13 -7.21
C ASP A 138 -1.81 3.46 -6.81
N ILE A 139 -1.97 3.68 -5.50
CA ILE A 139 -2.55 4.89 -4.90
C ILE A 139 -1.62 5.41 -3.80
N TYR A 140 -1.42 6.73 -3.75
CA TYR A 140 -0.75 7.43 -2.65
C TYR A 140 -1.71 8.43 -2.00
N ALA A 141 -1.95 8.30 -0.70
CA ALA A 141 -2.70 9.27 0.09
C ALA A 141 -1.77 10.01 1.07
N PHE A 142 -1.68 11.33 0.94
CA PHE A 142 -0.83 12.20 1.76
C PHE A 142 -1.69 13.08 2.66
N GLY A 143 -1.75 12.74 3.95
CA GLY A 143 -2.30 13.59 5.00
C GLY A 143 -1.20 14.47 5.59
N THR A 144 -1.41 15.78 5.67
CA THR A 144 -0.52 16.69 6.40
C THR A 144 -1.27 17.56 7.38
N GLN A 145 -0.59 17.93 8.46
CA GLN A 145 -1.05 18.92 9.44
C GLN A 145 0.01 20.00 9.59
N GLU A 146 -0.40 21.20 10.01
CA GLU A 146 0.50 22.36 10.08
C GLU A 146 1.27 22.57 8.77
N ASN A 147 0.66 22.24 7.63
CA ASN A 147 1.22 22.48 6.33
C ASN A 147 0.97 23.93 5.92
N SER A 148 2.03 24.73 5.89
CA SER A 148 2.01 26.16 5.53
C SER A 148 2.00 26.42 4.02
N MET A 149 2.21 25.39 3.20
CA MET A 149 2.28 25.52 1.74
C MET A 149 0.92 25.75 1.10
N GLY A 150 0.91 26.40 -0.06
CA GLY A 150 -0.28 26.49 -0.90
C GLY A 150 -0.75 25.11 -1.36
N ASP A 151 -2.06 24.97 -1.57
CA ASP A 151 -2.69 23.72 -2.03
C ASP A 151 -2.06 23.21 -3.34
N LYS A 152 -1.96 24.07 -4.35
CA LYS A 152 -1.30 23.74 -5.64
C LYS A 152 0.18 23.39 -5.46
N GLU A 153 0.89 24.17 -4.64
CA GLU A 153 2.32 24.00 -4.38
C GLU A 153 2.61 22.64 -3.73
N TRP A 154 1.80 22.24 -2.75
CA TRP A 154 1.91 20.93 -2.09
C TRP A 154 1.70 19.76 -3.06
N VAL A 155 0.68 19.86 -3.93
CA VAL A 155 0.45 18.84 -4.98
C VAL A 155 1.63 18.78 -5.94
N ASP A 156 2.14 19.93 -6.39
CA ASP A 156 3.25 19.96 -7.34
C ASP A 156 4.54 19.38 -6.71
N VAL A 157 4.84 19.70 -5.45
CA VAL A 157 6.00 19.12 -4.72
C VAL A 157 5.86 17.61 -4.54
N THR A 158 4.71 17.13 -4.06
CA THR A 158 4.50 15.69 -3.83
C THR A 158 4.50 14.90 -5.13
N ARG A 159 3.88 15.43 -6.19
CA ARG A 159 3.87 14.81 -7.53
C ARG A 159 5.27 14.79 -8.14
N SER A 160 6.04 15.88 -8.04
CA SER A 160 7.42 15.91 -8.53
C SER A 160 8.29 14.91 -7.79
N ALA A 161 8.23 14.90 -6.46
CA ALA A 161 9.03 13.98 -5.65
C ALA A 161 8.64 12.50 -5.91
N LEU A 162 7.36 12.21 -6.16
CA LEU A 162 6.92 10.87 -6.58
C LEU A 162 7.41 10.51 -7.98
N LYS A 163 7.39 11.45 -8.92
CA LYS A 163 7.93 11.24 -10.27
C LYS A 163 9.43 10.93 -10.22
N ASP A 164 10.20 11.67 -9.42
CA ASP A 164 11.63 11.43 -9.23
C ASP A 164 11.89 10.07 -8.55
N PHE A 165 11.00 9.64 -7.64
CA PHE A 165 11.15 8.39 -6.90
C PHE A 165 10.73 7.15 -7.71
N THR A 166 9.71 7.26 -8.57
CA THR A 166 9.07 6.12 -9.24
C THR A 166 9.18 6.13 -10.76
N GLU A 167 9.64 7.23 -11.35
CA GLU A 167 9.61 7.52 -12.79
C GLU A 167 8.19 7.58 -13.39
N ILE A 168 7.16 7.62 -12.55
CA ILE A 168 5.74 7.66 -12.96
C ILE A 168 5.14 9.02 -12.67
N GLU A 169 4.42 9.57 -13.66
CA GLU A 169 3.69 10.82 -13.50
C GLU A 169 2.28 10.58 -12.95
N TYR A 170 2.15 10.51 -11.62
CA TYR A 170 0.87 10.26 -10.95
C TYR A 170 -0.18 11.35 -11.24
N ARG A 171 -1.44 10.91 -11.27
CA ARG A 171 -2.63 11.75 -11.43
C ARG A 171 -3.24 12.08 -10.08
N LEU A 172 -3.61 13.34 -9.87
CA LEU A 172 -4.36 13.74 -8.67
C LEU A 172 -5.82 13.28 -8.81
N ILE A 173 -6.30 12.46 -7.88
CA ILE A 173 -7.73 12.14 -7.77
C ILE A 173 -8.46 13.34 -7.17
N ALA A 174 -8.04 13.75 -5.98
CA ALA A 174 -8.63 14.87 -5.26
C ALA A 174 -7.67 15.40 -4.19
N MET A 175 -7.90 16.65 -3.82
CA MET A 175 -7.29 17.27 -2.64
C MET A 175 -8.37 18.01 -1.84
N GLN A 176 -8.26 17.95 -0.53
CA GLN A 176 -9.10 18.72 0.39
C GLN A 176 -8.23 19.35 1.47
N SER A 177 -8.46 20.63 1.74
CA SER A 177 -7.83 21.39 2.81
C SER A 177 -8.84 21.95 3.80
N LEU A 178 -8.43 22.09 5.06
CA LEU A 178 -9.11 22.81 6.12
C LEU A 178 -8.03 23.50 6.96
N TRP A 179 -7.86 24.81 6.77
CA TRP A 179 -6.71 25.56 7.28
C TRP A 179 -5.39 24.88 6.86
N ASN A 180 -4.55 24.48 7.81
CA ASN A 180 -3.27 23.81 7.56
C ASN A 180 -3.37 22.28 7.66
N ILE A 181 -4.58 21.71 7.57
CA ILE A 181 -4.84 20.27 7.50
C ILE A 181 -5.17 19.95 6.04
N LYS A 182 -4.39 19.09 5.39
CA LYS A 182 -4.56 18.80 3.95
C LYS A 182 -4.54 17.30 3.70
N ILE A 183 -5.32 16.83 2.75
CA ILE A 183 -5.21 15.49 2.19
C ILE A 183 -5.14 15.60 0.67
N ALA A 184 -4.16 14.93 0.06
CA ALA A 184 -4.06 14.77 -1.39
C ALA A 184 -3.98 13.28 -1.71
N VAL A 185 -4.80 12.81 -2.64
CA VAL A 185 -4.81 11.42 -3.10
C VAL A 185 -4.43 11.38 -4.56
N LEU A 186 -3.38 10.63 -4.88
CA LEU A 186 -2.86 10.45 -6.23
C LEU A 186 -2.93 8.97 -6.64
N VAL A 187 -3.01 8.73 -7.94
CA VAL A 187 -3.15 7.40 -8.54
C VAL A 187 -2.25 7.25 -9.77
N LYS A 188 -1.79 6.03 -10.06
CA LYS A 188 -1.09 5.75 -11.32
C LYS A 188 -1.96 6.13 -12.53
N PRO A 189 -1.37 6.65 -13.63
CA PRO A 189 -2.11 7.03 -14.83
C PRO A 189 -2.97 5.92 -15.42
N GLU A 190 -2.47 4.67 -15.41
CA GLU A 190 -3.20 3.52 -15.94
C GLU A 190 -4.52 3.24 -15.21
N HIS A 191 -4.70 3.70 -13.97
CA HIS A 191 -5.93 3.53 -13.21
C HIS A 191 -6.85 4.76 -13.25
N GLU A 192 -6.52 5.82 -13.97
CA GLU A 192 -7.32 7.06 -14.01
C GLU A 192 -8.78 6.78 -14.41
N ASN A 193 -9.00 5.98 -15.46
CA ASN A 193 -10.34 5.61 -15.94
C ASN A 193 -11.10 4.63 -15.01
N ARG A 194 -10.43 4.10 -13.98
CA ARG A 194 -11.03 3.21 -12.98
C ARG A 194 -11.62 3.98 -11.80
N ILE A 195 -11.31 5.27 -11.69
CA ILE A 195 -11.78 6.13 -10.60
C ILE A 195 -13.12 6.75 -10.96
N SER A 196 -14.10 6.63 -10.07
CA SER A 196 -15.40 7.31 -10.19
C SER A 196 -15.94 7.75 -8.84
N HIS A 197 -17.06 8.49 -8.81
CA HIS A 197 -17.73 8.90 -7.57
C HIS A 197 -16.82 9.61 -6.56
N VAL A 198 -15.96 10.50 -7.06
CA VAL A 198 -15.03 11.26 -6.22
C VAL A 198 -15.80 12.24 -5.34
N GLY A 199 -15.55 12.21 -4.03
CA GLY A 199 -16.13 13.11 -3.05
C GLY A 199 -15.08 13.63 -2.07
N THR A 200 -15.28 14.84 -1.55
CA THR A 200 -14.43 15.43 -0.51
C THR A 200 -15.29 16.03 0.60
N SER A 201 -14.74 16.11 1.81
CA SER A 201 -15.43 16.70 2.96
C SER A 201 -14.45 17.23 4.00
N SER A 202 -14.90 18.14 4.86
CA SER A 202 -14.12 18.63 6.00
C SER A 202 -15.01 18.93 7.20
N VAL A 203 -14.44 18.78 8.40
CA VAL A 203 -15.13 19.02 9.68
C VAL A 203 -14.21 19.82 10.60
N LYS A 204 -14.72 20.94 11.14
CA LYS A 204 -14.05 21.75 12.16
C LYS A 204 -14.37 21.22 13.55
N THR A 205 -13.37 21.09 14.42
CA THR A 205 -13.53 20.59 15.80
C THR A 205 -12.93 21.52 16.85
N GLY A 206 -12.73 22.79 16.50
CA GLY A 206 -12.24 23.82 17.42
C GLY A 206 -13.19 24.12 18.59
N ILE A 207 -12.75 24.99 19.51
CA ILE A 207 -13.60 25.52 20.59
C ILE A 207 -14.85 26.14 19.95
N ALA A 208 -16.02 25.80 20.49
CA ALA A 208 -17.33 26.17 19.92
C ALA A 208 -17.51 25.79 18.43
N ASN A 209 -16.90 24.67 17.98
CA ASN A 209 -16.94 24.14 16.61
C ASN A 209 -16.44 25.11 15.51
N THR A 210 -15.82 26.23 15.88
CA THR A 210 -15.49 27.31 14.94
C THR A 210 -14.13 27.97 15.20
N LEU A 211 -13.60 27.90 16.43
CA LEU A 211 -12.35 28.56 16.82
C LEU A 211 -11.21 27.55 17.03
N GLY A 212 -10.14 27.63 16.23
CA GLY A 212 -8.93 26.81 16.38
C GLY A 212 -8.54 26.10 15.08
N ASN A 213 -7.33 25.53 15.02
CA ASN A 213 -6.78 24.89 13.82
C ASN A 213 -6.95 23.35 13.82
N LYS A 214 -8.07 22.87 14.39
CA LYS A 214 -8.33 21.44 14.64
C LYS A 214 -9.56 20.97 13.89
N GLY A 215 -9.48 19.76 13.34
CA GLY A 215 -10.51 19.22 12.47
C GLY A 215 -10.06 18.01 11.69
N ALA A 216 -10.82 17.70 10.64
CA ALA A 216 -10.50 16.64 9.69
C ALA A 216 -10.86 17.04 8.26
N VAL A 217 -10.18 16.42 7.31
CA VAL A 217 -10.44 16.47 5.88
C VAL A 217 -10.51 15.04 5.35
N GLY A 218 -11.33 14.82 4.33
CA GLY A 218 -11.50 13.50 3.75
C GLY A 218 -11.70 13.51 2.24
N VAL A 219 -11.31 12.41 1.62
CA VAL A 219 -11.49 12.09 0.20
C VAL A 219 -12.08 10.68 0.10
N SER A 220 -13.07 10.51 -0.76
CA SER A 220 -13.64 9.20 -1.11
C SER A 220 -13.75 9.05 -2.62
N PHE A 221 -13.72 7.82 -3.10
CA PHE A 221 -13.98 7.47 -4.51
C PHE A 221 -14.29 5.98 -4.65
N MET A 222 -14.79 5.60 -5.81
CA MET A 222 -14.88 4.22 -6.27
C MET A 222 -13.66 3.90 -7.16
N PHE A 223 -13.01 2.77 -6.93
CA PHE A 223 -12.04 2.16 -7.85
C PHE A 223 -12.71 0.90 -8.42
N ASN A 224 -13.08 0.92 -9.70
CA ASN A 224 -14.01 -0.05 -10.29
C ASN A 224 -15.25 -0.20 -9.38
N GLY A 225 -15.50 -1.42 -8.87
CA GLY A 225 -16.59 -1.73 -7.95
C GLY A 225 -16.27 -1.56 -6.45
N THR A 226 -15.08 -1.10 -6.06
CA THR A 226 -14.68 -1.00 -4.65
C THR A 226 -14.63 0.45 -4.16
N SER A 227 -15.35 0.78 -3.08
CA SER A 227 -15.33 2.11 -2.48
C SER A 227 -14.16 2.30 -1.52
N PHE A 228 -13.50 3.46 -1.61
CA PHE A 228 -12.43 3.89 -0.70
C PHE A 228 -12.80 5.21 0.00
N GLY A 229 -12.35 5.35 1.24
CA GLY A 229 -12.45 6.58 2.02
C GLY A 229 -11.18 6.81 2.82
N PHE A 230 -10.64 8.03 2.74
CA PHE A 230 -9.43 8.46 3.42
C PHE A 230 -9.75 9.67 4.28
N VAL A 231 -9.33 9.64 5.55
CA VAL A 231 -9.53 10.75 6.49
C VAL A 231 -8.20 11.14 7.11
N ASN A 232 -7.85 12.42 7.01
CA ASN A 232 -6.74 13.03 7.71
C ASN A 232 -7.29 13.99 8.78
N CYS A 233 -6.75 13.94 10.00
CA CYS A 233 -7.19 14.80 11.08
C CYS A 233 -6.02 15.44 11.83
N HIS A 234 -6.32 16.59 12.44
CA HIS A 234 -5.48 17.22 13.45
C HIS A 234 -6.35 17.40 14.70
N LEU A 235 -6.15 16.50 15.66
CA LEU A 235 -6.91 16.48 16.92
C LEU A 235 -6.27 17.39 17.97
N THR A 236 -7.03 17.71 19.00
CA THR A 236 -6.60 18.61 20.07
C THR A 236 -5.33 18.09 20.77
N SER A 237 -4.33 18.96 20.95
CA SER A 237 -3.08 18.66 21.67
C SER A 237 -3.21 18.89 23.18
N GLY A 238 -2.38 18.21 23.97
CA GLY A 238 -2.36 18.30 25.44
C GLY A 238 -2.72 16.96 26.09
N ASN A 239 -1.89 16.49 27.00
CA ASN A 239 -2.07 15.19 27.66
C ASN A 239 -3.35 15.17 28.51
N GLU A 240 -3.68 16.32 29.10
CA GLU A 240 -4.87 16.57 29.92
C GLU A 240 -6.20 16.44 29.17
N LYS A 241 -6.18 16.35 27.83
CA LYS A 241 -7.39 16.33 26.99
C LYS A 241 -7.87 14.93 26.60
N THR A 242 -7.24 13.89 27.18
CA THR A 242 -7.62 12.49 26.98
C THR A 242 -8.62 12.00 28.03
N ALA A 243 -8.64 12.61 29.22
CA ALA A 243 -9.62 12.31 30.25
C ALA A 243 -10.97 12.96 29.89
N ARG A 244 -11.98 12.12 29.64
CA ARG A 244 -13.38 12.51 29.66
C ARG A 244 -13.98 12.18 31.01
#